data_AF-M0F9V0-F1
#
_entry.id   AF-M0F9V0-F1
#
_cell.length_a   1.000
_cell.length_b   1.000
_cell.length_c   1.000
_cell.angle_alpha   90.00
_cell.angle_beta   90.00
_cell.angle_gamma   90.00
#
_symmetry.space_group_name_H-M   'P 1'
#
loop_
_entity.id
_entity.type
_entity.pdbx_description
1 polymer ?
#
loop_
_entity_poly.entity_id
_entity_poly.type
_entity_poly.pdbx_seq_one_letter_code
_entity_poly.pdbx_strand_id
1 'polypeptide(L)'
;MTDADDGPSAAGGSDAEGTDAEGSDADGDGPEDGLAAAGVDPVVPDGVDAGEFADDEEVRAFLREVAEDVRGDSSESKQLSAVLYRVSDLYDPDEETSPEEIYLNVRHIMRIKAEGGLRR
;
A
#
# COMPACT_ATOMS: atom_id res chain seq x y z
N MET A 1 -66.82 11.08 -17.81
CA MET A 1 -66.10 11.36 -16.54
C MET A 1 -64.62 11.28 -16.86
N THR A 2 -63.88 12.24 -16.32
CA THR A 2 -62.49 12.65 -16.56
C THR A 2 -61.44 11.69 -15.99
N ASP A 3 -60.26 11.74 -16.62
CA ASP A 3 -58.86 11.58 -16.16
C ASP A 3 -58.42 10.39 -15.28
N ALA A 4 -57.38 9.69 -15.74
CA ALA A 4 -56.09 9.58 -15.04
C ALA A 4 -54.94 9.10 -15.97
N ASP A 5 -53.96 9.98 -16.12
CA ASP A 5 -52.49 9.84 -16.23
C ASP A 5 -51.84 8.43 -16.22
N ASP A 6 -50.94 8.15 -17.19
CA ASP A 6 -49.65 7.46 -16.96
C ASP A 6 -48.67 7.82 -18.12
N GLY A 7 -47.48 8.32 -17.76
CA GLY A 7 -46.59 9.12 -18.62
C GLY A 7 -45.70 8.36 -19.63
N PRO A 8 -45.01 9.09 -20.54
CA PRO A 8 -44.15 8.49 -21.57
C PRO A 8 -42.75 8.12 -21.04
N SER A 9 -42.35 6.90 -21.36
CA SER A 9 -41.01 6.30 -21.15
C SER A 9 -39.90 7.13 -21.81
N ALA A 10 -38.91 7.53 -21.01
CA ALA A 10 -37.73 8.25 -21.45
C ALA A 10 -36.59 7.30 -21.83
N ALA A 11 -36.27 7.31 -23.13
CA ALA A 11 -34.95 7.19 -23.75
C ALA A 11 -33.82 6.44 -23.00
N GLY A 12 -33.59 5.19 -23.41
CA GLY A 12 -32.28 4.54 -23.27
C GLY A 12 -31.39 4.94 -24.45
N GLY A 13 -30.36 5.72 -24.19
CA GLY A 13 -29.28 6.01 -25.14
C GLY A 13 -27.96 5.49 -24.58
N SER A 14 -27.19 4.81 -25.44
CA SER A 14 -25.73 4.82 -25.40
C SER A 14 -25.21 4.17 -26.68
N ASP A 15 -24.95 5.03 -27.66
CA ASP A 15 -24.18 4.73 -28.85
C ASP A 15 -22.71 4.47 -28.51
N ALA A 16 -22.13 3.57 -29.30
CA ALA A 16 -20.74 3.20 -29.55
C ALA A 16 -19.60 4.11 -29.04
N GLU A 17 -18.65 3.50 -28.32
CA GLU A 17 -17.20 3.74 -28.43
C GLU A 17 -16.53 2.35 -28.22
N GLY A 18 -15.78 1.76 -29.14
CA GLY A 18 -14.61 2.34 -29.82
C GLY A 18 -13.34 1.86 -29.11
N THR A 19 -13.10 0.54 -29.04
CA THR A 19 -11.90 -0.02 -28.41
C THR A 19 -10.80 -0.18 -29.44
N ASP A 20 -10.06 0.89 -29.71
CA ASP A 20 -8.74 0.81 -30.33
C ASP A 20 -7.93 2.06 -29.94
N ALA A 21 -6.98 1.88 -29.02
CA ALA A 21 -5.78 2.71 -28.95
C ALA A 21 -4.72 1.98 -28.14
N GLU A 22 -3.78 1.38 -28.89
CA GLU A 22 -2.45 1.02 -28.43
C GLU A 22 -1.77 2.19 -27.70
N GLY A 23 -0.89 1.85 -26.75
CA GLY A 23 0.15 2.77 -26.30
C GLY A 23 0.36 2.75 -24.79
N SER A 24 1.37 2.00 -24.35
CA SER A 24 2.68 2.61 -24.12
C SER A 24 3.59 1.55 -23.52
N ASP A 25 4.45 0.95 -24.35
CA ASP A 25 5.76 0.50 -23.89
C ASP A 25 6.47 1.72 -23.31
N ALA A 26 6.26 1.97 -22.02
CA ALA A 26 7.11 2.88 -21.27
C ALA A 26 8.40 2.10 -20.99
N ASP A 27 9.38 2.27 -21.89
CA ASP A 27 10.79 2.12 -21.57
C ASP A 27 11.02 2.78 -20.20
N GLY A 28 11.10 1.95 -19.16
CA GLY A 28 11.11 2.37 -17.78
C GLY A 28 12.46 2.93 -17.36
N ASP A 29 12.87 4.07 -17.93
CA ASP A 29 13.86 4.98 -17.32
C ASP A 29 13.19 5.77 -16.19
N GLY A 30 12.55 5.05 -15.27
CA GLY A 30 12.14 5.58 -13.98
C GLY A 30 13.32 5.45 -13.00
N PRO A 31 13.41 6.30 -11.96
CA PRO A 31 14.46 6.16 -10.95
C PRO A 31 14.48 4.72 -10.44
N GLU A 32 15.63 4.07 -10.57
CA GLU A 32 15.78 2.65 -10.24
C GLU A 32 15.27 2.41 -8.83
N ASP A 33 14.39 1.42 -8.70
CA ASP A 33 13.83 1.06 -7.41
C ASP A 33 14.97 0.82 -6.41
N GLY A 34 14.98 1.52 -5.27
CA GLY A 34 16.11 1.48 -4.34
C GLY A 34 16.44 0.06 -3.85
N LEU A 35 15.45 -0.85 -3.87
CA LEU A 35 15.60 -2.28 -3.62
C LEU A 35 16.32 -2.99 -4.79
N ALA A 36 15.89 -2.73 -6.03
CA ALA A 36 16.54 -3.23 -7.24
C ALA A 36 17.99 -2.72 -7.38
N ALA A 37 18.25 -1.45 -7.08
CA ALA A 37 19.58 -0.85 -7.07
C ALA A 37 20.49 -1.46 -5.98
N ALA A 38 19.91 -1.92 -4.85
CA ALA A 38 20.63 -2.67 -3.82
C ALA A 38 20.90 -4.15 -4.22
N GLY A 39 20.44 -4.59 -5.40
CA GLY A 39 20.52 -5.99 -5.84
C GLY A 39 19.66 -6.94 -5.01
N VAL A 40 18.72 -6.40 -4.22
CA VAL A 40 17.77 -7.17 -3.43
C VAL A 40 16.44 -7.10 -4.16
N ASP A 41 16.15 -8.10 -4.99
CA ASP A 41 14.79 -8.32 -5.47
C ASP A 41 14.04 -9.08 -4.38
N PRO A 42 13.14 -8.43 -3.60
CA PRO A 42 12.32 -9.15 -2.66
C PRO A 42 11.41 -10.07 -3.47
N VAL A 43 11.77 -11.36 -3.52
CA VAL A 43 10.92 -12.41 -4.06
C VAL A 43 9.68 -12.48 -3.16
N VAL A 44 8.64 -11.75 -3.53
CA VAL A 44 7.29 -11.94 -3.00
C VAL A 44 6.71 -13.09 -3.83
N PRO A 45 6.53 -14.29 -3.26
CA PRO A 45 5.94 -15.38 -4.00
C PRO A 45 4.52 -15.00 -4.42
N ASP A 46 4.17 -15.20 -5.70
CA ASP A 46 2.79 -15.10 -6.14
C ASP A 46 1.92 -16.06 -5.33
N GLY A 47 0.87 -15.55 -4.68
CA GLY A 47 -0.05 -16.35 -3.87
C GLY A 47 0.38 -16.57 -2.42
N VAL A 48 1.26 -15.72 -1.84
CA VAL A 48 1.21 -15.53 -0.39
C VAL A 48 -0.13 -14.89 -0.06
N ASP A 49 -1.08 -15.68 0.46
CA ASP A 49 -2.11 -15.10 1.31
C ASP A 49 -1.33 -14.37 2.41
N ALA A 50 -1.36 -13.04 2.40
CA ALA A 50 -1.01 -12.21 3.54
C ALA A 50 -2.08 -12.48 4.61
N GLY A 51 -2.13 -13.74 5.07
CA GLY A 51 -3.26 -14.34 5.71
C GLY A 51 -3.75 -13.47 6.85
N GLU A 52 -5.06 -13.52 7.08
CA GLU A 52 -5.67 -12.87 8.23
C GLU A 52 -4.84 -13.21 9.47
N PHE A 53 -4.19 -12.18 10.01
CA PHE A 53 -3.36 -12.33 11.20
C PHE A 53 -4.32 -12.62 12.36
N ALA A 54 -4.04 -13.67 13.12
CA ALA A 54 -4.83 -13.95 14.31
C ALA A 54 -4.64 -12.79 15.32
N ASP A 55 -5.73 -12.43 16.00
CA ASP A 55 -5.67 -11.56 17.18
C ASP A 55 -4.72 -12.19 18.21
N ASP A 56 -3.56 -11.57 18.38
CA ASP A 56 -2.47 -12.08 19.20
C ASP A 56 -1.83 -10.94 20.00
N GLU A 57 -2.39 -10.71 21.20
CA GLU A 57 -1.91 -9.70 22.12
C GLU A 57 -0.46 -9.94 22.57
N GLU A 58 -0.02 -11.20 22.69
CA GLU A 58 1.34 -11.53 23.12
C GLU A 58 2.36 -11.11 22.06
N VAL A 59 2.09 -11.43 20.79
CA VAL A 59 2.93 -11.00 19.66
C VAL A 59 2.91 -9.48 19.51
N ARG A 60 1.74 -8.85 19.60
CA ARG A 60 1.61 -7.38 19.55
C ARG A 60 2.44 -6.71 20.65
N ALA A 61 2.33 -7.19 21.90
CA ALA A 61 3.07 -6.65 23.04
C ALA A 61 4.58 -6.83 22.87
N PHE A 62 5.02 -8.01 22.42
CA PHE A 62 6.43 -8.31 22.18
C PHE A 62 7.02 -7.40 21.11
N LEU A 63 6.33 -7.22 19.97
CA LEU A 63 6.77 -6.31 18.92
C LEU A 63 6.90 -4.87 19.40
N ARG A 64 5.97 -4.42 20.27
CA ARG A 64 6.02 -3.08 20.87
C ARG A 64 7.17 -2.93 21.88
N GLU A 65 7.49 -3.96 22.64
CA GLU A 65 8.67 -3.97 23.51
C GLU A 65 9.96 -3.82 22.69
N VAL A 66 10.11 -4.61 21.63
CA VAL A 66 11.27 -4.51 20.72
C VAL A 66 11.30 -3.14 20.04
N ALA A 67 10.15 -2.60 19.64
CA ALA A 67 10.05 -1.28 19.03
C ALA A 67 10.56 -0.16 19.95
N GLU A 68 10.35 -0.27 21.26
CA GLU A 68 10.91 0.67 22.24
C GLU A 68 12.40 0.44 22.47
N ASP A 69 12.86 -0.82 22.55
CA ASP A 69 14.27 -1.15 22.78
C ASP A 69 15.20 -0.63 21.67
N VAL A 70 14.77 -0.77 20.40
CA VAL A 70 15.56 -0.29 19.25
C VAL A 70 15.48 1.21 19.01
N ARG A 71 14.63 1.93 19.77
CA ARG A 71 14.34 3.35 19.55
C ARG A 71 15.46 4.25 20.09
N GLY A 72 16.44 4.49 19.23
CA GLY A 72 17.50 5.49 19.44
C GLY A 72 17.20 6.90 18.92
N ASP A 73 18.20 7.79 19.01
CA ASP A 73 18.07 9.19 18.58
C ASP A 73 18.18 9.42 17.07
N SER A 74 18.73 8.45 16.33
CA SER A 74 18.89 8.56 14.88
C SER A 74 17.54 8.49 14.17
N SER A 75 17.45 9.14 13.01
CA SER A 75 16.26 9.04 12.16
C SER A 75 15.98 7.60 11.73
N GLU A 76 17.03 6.79 11.57
CA GLU A 76 16.94 5.38 11.18
C GLU A 76 16.36 4.51 12.30
N SER A 77 16.83 4.69 13.54
CA SER A 77 16.29 3.97 14.69
C SER A 77 14.82 4.34 14.96
N LYS A 78 14.46 5.62 14.80
CA LYS A 78 13.07 6.08 14.89
C LYS A 78 12.19 5.47 13.79
N GLN A 79 12.72 5.40 12.56
CA GLN A 79 12.01 4.78 11.45
C GLN A 79 11.80 3.27 11.69
N LEU A 80 12.83 2.56 12.14
CA LEU A 80 12.73 1.13 12.46
C LEU A 80 11.67 0.86 13.55
N SER A 81 11.71 1.64 14.63
CA SER A 81 10.71 1.59 15.70
C SER A 81 9.29 1.80 15.14
N ALA A 82 9.08 2.81 14.29
CA ALA A 82 7.78 3.08 13.68
C ALA A 82 7.28 1.95 12.78
N VAL A 83 8.17 1.28 12.04
CA VAL A 83 7.81 0.10 11.24
C VAL A 83 7.37 -1.05 12.16
N LEU A 84 8.07 -1.29 13.27
CA LEU A 84 7.70 -2.35 14.22
C LEU A 84 6.34 -2.11 14.87
N TYR A 85 5.99 -0.85 15.19
CA TYR A 85 4.63 -0.52 15.62
C TYR A 85 3.59 -0.89 14.57
N ARG A 86 3.82 -0.50 13.30
CA ARG A 86 2.86 -0.80 12.23
C ARG A 86 2.73 -2.30 11.96
N VAL A 87 3.82 -3.06 12.12
CA VAL A 87 3.77 -4.53 12.08
C VAL A 87 3.02 -5.10 13.28
N SER A 88 3.12 -4.49 14.46
CA SER A 88 2.35 -4.92 15.63
C SER A 88 0.84 -4.76 15.44
N ASP A 89 0.43 -3.73 14.69
CA ASP A 89 -0.96 -3.44 14.40
C ASP A 89 -1.59 -4.52 13.49
N LEU A 90 -0.79 -5.33 12.78
CA LEU A 90 -1.30 -6.47 12.02
C LEU A 90 -1.99 -7.50 12.92
N TYR A 91 -1.60 -7.60 14.19
CA TYR A 91 -2.14 -8.56 15.15
C TYR A 91 -3.30 -7.99 15.97
N ASP A 92 -3.82 -6.82 15.59
CA ASP A 92 -4.94 -6.14 16.23
C ASP A 92 -6.12 -6.04 15.25
N PRO A 93 -7.22 -6.77 15.47
CA PRO A 93 -8.36 -6.75 14.54
C PRO A 93 -9.09 -5.41 14.48
N ASP A 94 -8.87 -4.51 15.46
CA ASP A 94 -9.43 -3.16 15.48
C ASP A 94 -8.60 -2.16 14.65
N GLU A 95 -7.39 -2.52 14.24
CA GLU A 95 -6.49 -1.68 13.44
C GLU A 95 -6.62 -1.95 11.94
N GLU A 96 -6.73 -0.88 11.15
CA GLU A 96 -6.76 -0.97 9.68
C GLU A 96 -5.34 -0.92 9.13
N THR A 97 -4.64 -2.07 9.09
CA THR A 97 -3.31 -2.15 8.48
C THR A 97 -3.12 -3.42 7.66
N SER A 98 -2.21 -3.37 6.68
CA SER A 98 -1.89 -4.53 5.84
C SER A 98 -0.38 -4.63 5.59
N PRO A 99 0.15 -5.86 5.37
CA PRO A 99 1.56 -6.03 5.05
C PRO A 99 1.98 -5.29 3.77
N GLU A 100 1.10 -5.24 2.77
CA GLU A 100 1.33 -4.51 1.52
C GLU A 100 1.50 -3.02 1.77
N GLU A 101 0.63 -2.42 2.58
CA GLU A 101 0.70 -1.01 2.92
C GLU A 101 2.00 -0.65 3.65
N ILE A 102 2.40 -1.51 4.60
CA ILE A 102 3.69 -1.37 5.31
C ILE A 102 4.85 -1.41 4.32
N TYR A 103 4.87 -2.39 3.41
CA TYR A 103 5.90 -2.55 2.39
C TYR A 103 5.99 -1.34 1.45
N LEU A 104 4.85 -0.89 0.92
CA LEU A 104 4.77 0.27 0.02
C LEU A 104 5.27 1.54 0.71
N ASN A 105 4.95 1.73 2.00
CA ASN A 105 5.43 2.87 2.77
C ASN A 105 6.97 2.85 2.91
N VAL A 106 7.55 1.72 3.31
CA VAL A 106 9.00 1.58 3.48
C VAL A 106 9.74 1.76 2.15
N ARG A 107 9.26 1.12 1.08
CA ARG A 107 9.83 1.25 -0.27
C ARG A 107 9.81 2.70 -0.75
N HIS A 108 8.72 3.41 -0.53
CA HIS A 108 8.61 4.83 -0.88
C HIS A 108 9.63 5.69 -0.12
N ILE A 109 9.83 5.45 1.18
CA ILE A 109 10.83 6.20 1.96
C ILE A 109 12.25 5.93 1.45
N MET A 110 12.57 4.68 1.12
CA MET A 110 13.90 4.34 0.58
C MET A 110 14.16 5.00 -0.78
N ARG A 111 13.13 5.06 -1.64
CA ARG A 111 13.20 5.77 -2.92
C ARG A 111 13.50 7.26 -2.73
N ILE A 112 12.74 7.94 -1.87
CA ILE A 112 12.98 9.36 -1.56
C ILE A 112 14.38 9.59 -0.98
N LYS A 113 14.86 8.69 -0.11
CA LYS A 113 16.21 8.78 0.46
C LYS A 113 17.28 8.60 -0.61
N ALA A 114 17.10 7.70 -1.57
CA ALA A 114 18.00 7.52 -2.70
C ALA A 114 18.04 8.75 -3.62
N GLU A 115 16.92 9.46 -3.77
CA GLU A 115 16.78 10.67 -4.61
C GLU A 115 17.30 11.97 -3.94
N GLY A 116 17.81 11.91 -2.71
CA GLY A 116 18.36 13.07 -1.99
C GLY A 116 17.38 13.78 -1.03
N GLY A 117 16.21 13.19 -0.77
CA GLY A 117 15.23 13.67 0.22
C GLY A 117 14.17 14.64 -0.32
N LEU A 118 13.15 14.92 0.50
CA LEU A 118 11.96 15.74 0.15
C LEU A 118 12.22 17.23 -0.16
N ARG A 119 13.47 17.68 -0.16
CA ARG A 119 13.84 19.10 -0.31
C ARG A 119 14.69 19.28 -1.57
N ARG A 120 14.01 19.46 -2.69
CA ARG A 120 14.56 20.19 -3.83
C ARG A 120 13.86 21.53 -3.95
#